data_AF-A0A6L7UQ41-F1
#
_entry.id   AF-A0A6L7UQ41-F1
#
_cell.length_a   1.000
_cell.length_b   1.000
_cell.length_c   1.000
_cell.angle_alpha   90.00
_cell.angle_beta   90.00
_cell.angle_gamma   90.00
#
_symmetry.space_group_name_H-M   'P 1'
#
loop_
_entity.id
_entity.type
_entity.pdbx_description
1 polymer ?
#
loop_
_entity_poly.entity_id
_entity_poly.type
_entity_poly.pdbx_seq_one_letter_code
_entity_poly.pdbx_strand_id
1 'polypeptide(L)'
;MGAGRAGEAGRGSGGRWRARLGARVARPRPDAGGRWGVPAGGERALPGVPPHARREGHGRVPPVQDARGLRRRDGNRRRPPLHPSFPGTFLRSGGAHLHRLRGPRRSGAGRGVPDIRVEGGDSFIVSDGRFRTFAWVGVIALVAGLAAYFARPAGRTATDVRRSSFRTTPDGVAAFARGLERFSRPTAPRLTPLADADPVPGALVLLSPAVVPSPVEVHALLERVRRGGTLVYAPQLFPAISSALRITPLMDSLGIAFRVPRPGDLEGAEWAAHSLTDGLPAPSAPRRALRRMTSRELGEDTRSAPPLQTLLTVGSDEDRRLTGAALMPFGDGHIVVLSDAEPLSNGRVADDPLALVVMRAVLTHTTPADTIFFAEFHQGIRGYESTARRWAGFVFGTAEGRTLLQLLLAAFLALACAGLRFGAPTTAVAPSDLERRSPLEHVSALGDLYEKAQARRTAALLLLARLARGARRPPPRDVAEAQALIRELEARRGEQSALARIRRGLRADPVDLTMVAAGIDDHLGRRAEP
;
A
#
# COMPACT_ATOMS: atom_id res chain seq x y z
N MET A 1 45.47 72.75 13.59
CA MET A 1 45.68 72.53 15.04
C MET A 1 44.62 71.55 15.53
N GLY A 2 45.04 70.47 16.23
CA GLY A 2 44.22 69.43 16.90
C GLY A 2 43.50 68.46 15.95
N ALA A 3 44.00 67.26 15.66
CA ALA A 3 43.93 66.02 16.47
C ALA A 3 42.48 65.68 16.89
N GLY A 4 41.89 64.51 16.67
CA GLY A 4 42.34 63.19 16.26
C GLY A 4 41.45 62.16 16.97
N ARG A 5 40.96 61.11 16.29
CA ARG A 5 40.64 59.79 16.88
C ARG A 5 40.23 58.81 15.79
N ALA A 6 41.08 57.80 15.62
CA ALA A 6 40.85 56.58 14.88
C ALA A 6 40.06 55.59 15.76
N GLY A 7 39.08 54.91 15.18
CA GLY A 7 38.30 53.83 15.78
C GLY A 7 38.66 52.49 15.15
N GLU A 8 38.73 51.47 16.00
CA GLU A 8 39.39 50.18 15.81
C GLU A 8 38.76 49.23 14.79
N ALA A 9 39.64 48.44 14.18
CA ALA A 9 39.33 47.31 13.31
C ALA A 9 39.08 46.03 14.12
N GLY A 10 37.90 45.44 13.95
CA GLY A 10 37.56 44.12 14.46
C GLY A 10 38.14 43.01 13.58
N ARG A 11 39.09 42.24 14.14
CA ARG A 11 39.60 40.98 13.58
C ARG A 11 38.63 39.84 13.90
N GLY A 12 38.00 39.28 12.86
CA GLY A 12 37.23 38.02 12.93
C GLY A 12 38.01 36.86 12.30
N SER A 13 38.19 35.80 13.08
CA SER A 13 39.05 34.63 12.84
C SER A 13 38.64 33.76 11.65
N GLY A 14 39.50 33.66 10.64
CA GLY A 14 39.43 32.66 9.58
C GLY A 14 39.99 31.30 10.01
N GLY A 15 39.12 30.30 10.17
CA GLY A 15 39.47 28.91 10.39
C GLY A 15 40.04 28.25 9.14
N ARG A 16 41.32 27.86 9.20
CA ARG A 16 42.01 27.08 8.17
C ARG A 16 41.69 25.59 8.34
N TRP A 17 41.09 24.98 7.33
CA TRP A 17 41.19 23.55 7.10
C TRP A 17 42.05 23.32 5.85
N ARG A 18 43.31 22.89 6.06
CA ARG A 18 44.18 22.32 5.04
C ARG A 18 44.07 20.80 5.13
N ALA A 19 43.54 20.16 4.10
CA ALA A 19 43.80 18.75 3.83
C ALA A 19 44.41 18.64 2.43
N ARG A 20 45.67 18.21 2.40
CA ARG A 20 46.42 17.80 1.23
C ARG A 20 45.77 16.54 0.65
N LEU A 21 45.58 16.48 -0.66
CA LEU A 21 45.73 15.28 -1.47
C LEU A 21 46.00 15.73 -2.91
N GLY A 22 47.26 15.58 -3.32
CA GLY A 22 47.68 15.79 -4.70
C GLY A 22 47.50 14.50 -5.47
N ALA A 23 46.84 14.59 -6.62
CA ALA A 23 46.98 13.64 -7.72
C ALA A 23 46.97 14.44 -9.02
N ARG A 24 48.16 14.58 -9.61
CA ARG A 24 48.34 15.15 -10.95
C ARG A 24 47.76 14.15 -11.94
N VAL A 25 46.64 14.48 -12.57
CA VAL A 25 46.17 13.77 -13.77
C VAL A 25 46.79 14.46 -14.98
N ALA A 26 47.64 13.73 -15.68
CA ALA A 26 48.28 14.14 -16.91
C ALA A 26 47.22 14.33 -18.01
N ARG A 27 47.30 15.45 -18.73
CA ARG A 27 46.56 15.68 -19.98
C ARG A 27 47.22 14.84 -21.09
N PRO A 28 46.48 14.06 -21.88
CA PRO A 28 47.03 13.53 -23.12
C PRO A 28 47.06 14.63 -24.19
N ARG A 29 48.19 14.70 -24.89
CA ARG A 29 48.37 15.43 -26.16
C ARG A 29 47.47 14.82 -27.24
N PRO A 30 47.00 15.61 -28.23
CA PRO A 30 46.39 15.07 -29.43
C PRO A 30 47.51 14.67 -30.40
N ASP A 31 47.69 13.36 -30.61
CA ASP A 31 48.54 12.85 -31.67
C ASP A 31 47.80 12.78 -33.00
N ALA A 32 48.58 13.02 -34.04
CA ALA A 32 48.21 13.18 -35.42
C ALA A 32 47.75 11.87 -36.10
N GLY A 33 46.91 12.04 -37.12
CA GLY A 33 47.11 11.41 -38.43
C GLY A 33 46.98 9.89 -38.50
N GLY A 34 45.76 9.42 -38.74
CA GLY A 34 45.50 8.04 -39.20
C GLY A 34 44.54 8.03 -40.38
N ARG A 35 45.07 8.21 -41.60
CA ARG A 35 44.38 7.88 -42.85
C ARG A 35 44.06 6.39 -42.85
N TRP A 36 42.78 6.02 -42.89
CA TRP A 36 42.36 4.68 -43.26
C TRP A 36 41.82 4.71 -44.69
N GLY A 37 42.52 3.99 -45.55
CA GLY A 37 42.20 3.83 -46.97
C GLY A 37 40.93 3.01 -47.17
N VAL A 38 40.18 3.42 -48.20
CA VAL A 38 39.09 2.68 -48.82
C VAL A 38 39.68 1.50 -49.60
N PRO A 39 39.22 0.25 -49.41
CA PRO A 39 39.34 -0.75 -50.44
C PRO A 39 38.08 -0.73 -51.31
N ALA A 40 38.30 -0.47 -52.59
CA ALA A 40 37.36 -0.79 -53.66
C ALA A 40 37.26 -2.32 -53.84
N GLY A 41 36.07 -2.79 -54.23
CA GLY A 41 35.93 -4.04 -54.95
C GLY A 41 35.00 -5.07 -54.31
N GLY A 42 33.99 -5.49 -55.07
CA GLY A 42 33.38 -6.81 -54.89
C GLY A 42 31.86 -6.84 -55.03
N GLU A 43 31.33 -6.60 -56.23
CA GLU A 43 30.03 -7.11 -56.62
C GLU A 43 30.03 -8.65 -56.47
N ARG A 44 29.16 -9.18 -55.61
CA ARG A 44 28.77 -10.60 -55.62
C ARG A 44 27.26 -10.69 -55.69
N ALA A 45 26.80 -11.15 -56.84
CA ALA A 45 25.44 -11.55 -57.11
C ALA A 45 25.01 -12.69 -56.17
N LEU A 46 23.79 -12.59 -55.62
CA LEU A 46 23.11 -13.67 -54.94
C LEU A 46 22.08 -14.34 -55.88
N PRO A 47 21.82 -15.65 -55.73
CA PRO A 47 21.04 -16.43 -56.69
C PRO A 47 19.53 -16.40 -56.42
N GLY A 48 18.80 -16.37 -57.54
CA GLY A 48 17.43 -16.81 -57.82
C GLY A 48 16.45 -17.14 -56.69
N VAL A 49 15.32 -16.42 -56.68
CA VAL A 49 14.04 -16.85 -56.10
C VAL A 49 13.00 -16.90 -57.24
N PRO A 50 12.22 -17.98 -57.39
CA PRO A 50 11.32 -18.16 -58.54
C PRO A 50 10.00 -17.38 -58.41
N PRO A 51 9.32 -17.06 -59.53
CA PRO A 51 8.10 -16.27 -59.52
C PRO A 51 6.86 -17.16 -59.33
N HIS A 52 6.08 -16.91 -58.28
CA HIS A 52 4.74 -17.49 -58.15
C HIS A 52 3.65 -16.43 -58.41
N ALA A 53 2.97 -16.66 -59.53
CA ALA A 53 1.52 -16.59 -59.74
C ALA A 53 0.76 -15.33 -59.30
N ARG A 54 0.45 -14.52 -60.32
CA ARG A 54 -0.76 -13.70 -60.45
C ARG A 54 -2.00 -14.45 -59.91
N ARG A 55 -2.72 -13.83 -58.98
CA ARG A 55 -4.15 -14.07 -58.79
C ARG A 55 -4.86 -12.72 -58.76
N GLU A 56 -5.64 -12.50 -59.82
CA GLU A 56 -6.61 -11.42 -59.94
C GLU A 56 -7.72 -11.64 -58.92
N GLY A 57 -8.08 -10.57 -58.20
CA GLY A 57 -9.14 -10.58 -57.20
C GLY A 57 -9.77 -9.19 -57.14
N HIS A 58 -10.75 -8.96 -58.00
CA HIS A 58 -11.64 -7.80 -57.97
C HIS A 58 -12.42 -7.76 -56.66
N GLY A 59 -12.08 -6.83 -55.77
CA GLY A 59 -12.86 -6.45 -54.59
C GLY A 59 -13.44 -5.05 -54.77
N ARG A 60 -14.76 -4.98 -55.00
CA ARG A 60 -15.55 -3.76 -55.12
C ARG A 60 -15.46 -2.92 -53.84
N VAL A 61 -15.07 -1.66 -53.98
CA VAL A 61 -15.21 -0.61 -52.95
C VAL A 61 -16.59 0.02 -53.10
N PRO A 62 -17.44 0.11 -52.05
CA PRO A 62 -18.69 0.85 -52.12
C PRO A 62 -18.43 2.36 -52.04
N PRO A 63 -19.23 3.19 -52.72
CA PRO A 63 -19.01 4.63 -52.78
C PRO A 63 -19.34 5.33 -51.47
N VAL A 64 -18.49 6.31 -51.16
CA VAL A 64 -18.69 7.34 -50.13
C VAL A 64 -20.01 8.07 -50.41
N GLN A 65 -20.96 7.95 -49.49
CA GLN A 65 -22.16 8.78 -49.48
C GLN A 65 -21.86 10.12 -48.81
N ASP A 66 -21.88 11.16 -49.63
CA ASP A 66 -22.12 12.54 -49.24
C ASP A 66 -23.49 12.65 -48.54
N ALA A 67 -23.49 13.12 -47.29
CA ALA A 67 -24.68 13.61 -46.62
C ALA A 67 -24.46 15.07 -46.21
N ARG A 68 -24.60 15.96 -47.18
CA ARG A 68 -25.01 17.34 -46.95
C ARG A 68 -26.39 17.34 -46.29
N GLY A 69 -26.51 18.10 -45.21
CA GLY A 69 -27.77 18.72 -44.82
C GLY A 69 -28.30 18.29 -43.47
N LEU A 70 -27.99 19.06 -42.43
CA LEU A 70 -28.87 19.23 -41.29
C LEU A 70 -28.80 20.67 -40.76
N ARG A 71 -29.75 21.45 -41.28
CA ARG A 71 -30.59 22.45 -40.61
C ARG A 71 -29.98 23.30 -39.49
N ARG A 72 -29.88 24.60 -39.80
CA ARG A 72 -30.16 25.72 -38.88
C ARG A 72 -31.28 25.37 -37.90
N ARG A 73 -30.99 25.48 -36.61
CA ARG A 73 -32.01 25.63 -35.57
C ARG A 73 -31.58 26.75 -34.64
N ASP A 74 -32.15 27.92 -34.89
CA ASP A 74 -32.20 29.02 -33.94
C ASP A 74 -32.86 28.55 -32.64
N GLY A 75 -32.15 28.75 -31.54
CA GLY A 75 -32.52 28.25 -30.21
C GLY A 75 -32.11 29.24 -29.15
N ASN A 76 -32.78 30.39 -29.16
CA ASN A 76 -32.80 31.38 -28.09
C ASN A 76 -33.11 30.69 -26.74
N ARG A 77 -32.09 30.48 -25.89
CA ARG A 77 -32.27 30.03 -24.50
C ARG A 77 -31.58 30.98 -23.53
N ARG A 78 -32.47 31.63 -22.79
CA ARG A 78 -32.31 32.52 -21.65
C ARG A 78 -31.24 32.02 -20.66
N ARG A 79 -30.41 32.98 -20.24
CA ARG A 79 -29.49 32.91 -19.10
C ARG A 79 -30.25 32.62 -17.80
N PRO A 80 -29.80 31.71 -16.94
CA PRO A 80 -30.27 31.63 -15.56
C PRO A 80 -29.59 32.71 -14.69
N PRO A 81 -30.27 33.25 -13.66
CA PRO A 81 -29.74 34.30 -12.82
C PRO A 81 -28.77 33.78 -11.73
N LEU A 82 -27.81 34.67 -11.47
CA LEU A 82 -26.99 34.93 -10.29
C LEU A 82 -27.22 34.12 -9.01
N HIS A 83 -26.08 33.69 -8.45
CA HIS A 83 -25.87 33.11 -7.12
C HIS A 83 -26.60 33.83 -5.97
N PRO A 84 -27.09 33.11 -4.95
CA PRO A 84 -27.35 33.68 -3.63
C PRO A 84 -26.06 33.81 -2.82
N SER A 85 -25.89 35.00 -2.26
CA SER A 85 -24.90 35.41 -1.27
C SER A 85 -25.05 34.60 0.03
N PHE A 86 -23.95 34.01 0.50
CA PHE A 86 -23.86 33.49 1.87
C PHE A 86 -23.36 34.59 2.81
N PRO A 87 -24.03 34.84 3.96
CA PRO A 87 -23.54 35.77 4.96
C PRO A 87 -22.44 35.13 5.81
N GLY A 88 -21.36 35.88 6.01
CA GLY A 88 -20.24 35.51 6.86
C GLY A 88 -20.64 35.45 8.34
N THR A 89 -20.28 34.36 9.00
CA THR A 89 -20.41 34.21 10.45
C THR A 89 -19.07 34.55 11.09
N PHE A 90 -19.02 35.73 11.72
CA PHE A 90 -17.99 36.10 12.70
C PHE A 90 -18.17 35.24 13.96
N LEU A 91 -17.16 34.45 14.34
CA LEU A 91 -17.06 33.89 15.69
C LEU A 91 -16.05 34.70 16.48
N ARG A 92 -16.61 35.54 17.34
CA ARG A 92 -15.97 36.38 18.33
C ARG A 92 -15.61 35.52 19.55
N SER A 93 -14.40 35.69 20.04
CA SER A 93 -13.89 35.23 21.33
C SER A 93 -14.78 35.68 22.51
N GLY A 94 -15.00 34.79 23.47
CA GLY A 94 -15.58 35.14 24.77
C GLY A 94 -15.31 34.03 25.79
N GLY A 95 -14.49 34.35 26.80
CA GLY A 95 -14.09 33.43 27.85
C GLY A 95 -15.00 33.40 29.08
N ALA A 96 -14.62 32.50 30.00
CA ALA A 96 -14.89 32.46 31.44
C ALA A 96 -16.35 32.37 31.93
N HIS A 97 -16.65 31.33 32.72
CA HIS A 97 -16.91 31.51 34.15
C HIS A 97 -17.08 30.16 34.88
N LEU A 98 -16.21 29.93 35.86
CA LEU A 98 -16.31 28.91 36.89
C LEU A 98 -17.38 29.33 37.92
N HIS A 99 -18.38 28.48 38.17
CA HIS A 99 -19.22 28.58 39.36
C HIS A 99 -19.05 27.36 40.25
N ARG A 100 -18.32 27.59 41.35
CA ARG A 100 -18.46 26.86 42.63
C ARG A 100 -19.90 27.06 43.13
N LEU A 101 -20.53 25.98 43.58
CA LEU A 101 -21.58 26.08 44.59
C LEU A 101 -21.28 25.15 45.76
N ARG A 102 -21.11 25.81 46.91
CA ARG A 102 -21.16 25.29 48.27
C ARG A 102 -22.54 24.67 48.53
N GLY A 103 -22.56 23.58 49.28
CA GLY A 103 -23.80 23.00 49.80
C GLY A 103 -24.36 23.75 51.03
N PRO A 104 -25.40 23.17 51.65
CA PRO A 104 -25.70 23.43 53.05
C PRO A 104 -25.72 22.14 53.90
N ARG A 105 -25.23 22.31 55.13
CA ARG A 105 -25.45 21.46 56.31
C ARG A 105 -26.91 21.56 56.76
N ARG A 106 -27.51 20.46 57.27
CA ARG A 106 -27.68 20.09 58.71
C ARG A 106 -28.93 19.21 58.94
N SER A 107 -28.84 18.39 60.01
CA SER A 107 -29.90 17.71 60.79
C SER A 107 -30.81 16.73 60.04
N GLY A 108 -31.00 15.47 60.45
CA GLY A 108 -31.04 14.90 61.79
C GLY A 108 -32.48 14.53 62.11
N ALA A 109 -32.87 13.28 61.88
CA ALA A 109 -34.03 12.60 62.47
C ALA A 109 -34.00 11.13 62.03
N GLY A 110 -34.00 10.22 63.00
CA GLY A 110 -34.13 8.80 62.75
C GLY A 110 -35.54 8.44 62.28
N ARG A 111 -35.65 7.38 61.47
CA ARG A 111 -36.83 6.52 61.35
C ARG A 111 -36.53 5.35 60.43
N GLY A 112 -36.79 4.15 60.95
CA GLY A 112 -37.18 2.94 60.20
C GLY A 112 -36.19 2.43 59.16
N VAL A 113 -35.50 1.34 59.49
CA VAL A 113 -34.99 0.40 58.49
C VAL A 113 -36.21 -0.27 57.86
N PRO A 114 -36.54 -0.07 56.57
CA PRO A 114 -37.43 -0.97 55.88
C PRO A 114 -36.65 -2.24 55.59
N ASP A 115 -37.13 -3.35 56.12
CA ASP A 115 -36.71 -4.69 55.78
C ASP A 115 -37.07 -4.94 54.30
N ILE A 116 -36.12 -4.67 53.39
CA ILE A 116 -36.27 -4.96 51.96
C ILE A 116 -36.10 -6.47 51.82
N ARG A 117 -37.23 -7.16 51.93
CA ARG A 117 -37.40 -8.53 51.45
C ARG A 117 -37.24 -8.50 49.92
N VAL A 118 -36.06 -8.89 49.44
CA VAL A 118 -35.78 -9.09 48.02
C VAL A 118 -36.57 -10.32 47.56
N GLU A 119 -37.81 -10.09 47.13
CA GLU A 119 -38.59 -11.07 46.38
C GLU A 119 -37.95 -11.29 45.00
N GLY A 120 -37.73 -12.57 44.66
CA GLY A 120 -37.69 -13.02 43.28
C GLY A 120 -36.58 -12.43 42.42
N GLY A 121 -35.32 -12.60 42.84
CA GLY A 121 -34.21 -12.51 41.92
C GLY A 121 -34.26 -13.68 40.93
N ASP A 122 -35.04 -13.54 39.86
CA ASP A 122 -34.88 -14.34 38.64
C ASP A 122 -33.46 -14.10 38.13
N SER A 123 -32.53 -14.89 38.67
CA SER A 123 -31.19 -15.00 38.13
C SER A 123 -31.37 -15.45 36.70
N PHE A 124 -31.24 -14.52 35.76
CA PHE A 124 -31.02 -14.82 34.36
C PHE A 124 -29.73 -15.64 34.31
N ILE A 125 -29.87 -16.96 34.42
CA ILE A 125 -28.82 -17.93 34.12
C ILE A 125 -28.64 -17.83 32.61
N VAL A 126 -27.90 -16.80 32.18
CA VAL A 126 -27.41 -16.70 30.82
C VAL A 126 -26.56 -17.93 30.63
N SER A 127 -27.06 -18.87 29.83
CA SER A 127 -26.38 -20.15 29.62
C SER A 127 -24.96 -19.88 29.11
N ASP A 128 -23.97 -20.38 29.85
CA ASP A 128 -22.54 -20.14 29.65
C ASP A 128 -22.07 -20.42 28.20
N GLY A 129 -22.81 -21.28 27.48
CA GLY A 129 -22.58 -21.58 26.08
C GLY A 129 -22.87 -20.41 25.12
N ARG A 130 -23.89 -19.59 25.38
CA ARG A 130 -24.25 -18.48 24.47
C ARG A 130 -23.23 -17.34 24.55
N PHE A 131 -22.70 -17.06 25.75
CA PHE A 131 -21.72 -16.01 25.93
C PHE A 131 -20.41 -16.28 25.18
N ARG A 132 -19.93 -17.55 25.18
CA ARG A 132 -18.76 -17.93 24.36
C ARG A 132 -19.01 -17.71 22.88
N THR A 133 -20.18 -18.08 22.36
CA THR A 133 -20.51 -17.90 20.94
C THR A 133 -20.56 -16.41 20.57
N PHE A 134 -21.17 -15.57 21.42
CA PHE A 134 -21.21 -14.13 21.18
C PHE A 134 -19.81 -13.49 21.25
N ALA A 135 -18.95 -13.91 22.17
CA ALA A 135 -17.58 -13.43 22.26
C ALA A 135 -16.76 -13.77 21.00
N TRP A 136 -16.88 -15.01 20.50
CA TRP A 136 -16.22 -15.44 19.27
C TRP A 136 -16.72 -14.68 18.05
N VAL A 137 -18.03 -14.51 17.91
CA VAL A 137 -18.63 -13.71 16.82
C VAL A 137 -18.14 -12.25 16.91
N GLY A 138 -18.05 -11.68 18.11
CA GLY A 138 -17.53 -10.33 18.33
C GLY A 138 -16.07 -10.18 17.89
N VAL A 139 -15.20 -11.13 18.25
CA VAL A 139 -13.78 -11.11 17.84
C VAL A 139 -13.64 -11.29 16.32
N ILE A 140 -14.36 -12.24 15.73
CA ILE A 140 -14.33 -12.45 14.27
C ILE A 140 -14.85 -11.22 13.54
N ALA A 141 -15.95 -10.62 14.00
CA ALA A 141 -16.51 -9.40 13.42
C ALA A 141 -15.55 -8.21 13.57
N LEU A 142 -14.85 -8.08 14.69
CA LEU A 142 -13.85 -7.04 14.91
C LEU A 142 -12.64 -7.22 13.99
N VAL A 143 -12.10 -8.44 13.89
CA VAL A 143 -10.98 -8.75 13.00
C VAL A 143 -11.38 -8.57 11.54
N ALA A 144 -12.56 -9.05 11.13
CA ALA A 144 -13.10 -8.85 9.78
C ALA A 144 -13.38 -7.37 9.50
N GLY A 145 -13.86 -6.62 10.49
CA GLY A 145 -14.09 -5.18 10.41
C GLY A 145 -12.79 -4.39 10.25
N LEU A 146 -11.76 -4.71 11.03
CA LEU A 146 -10.42 -4.15 10.88
C LEU A 146 -9.83 -4.53 9.52
N ALA A 147 -9.88 -5.81 9.16
CA ALA A 147 -9.40 -6.30 7.87
C ALA A 147 -10.10 -5.59 6.72
N ALA A 148 -11.43 -5.42 6.76
CA ALA A 148 -12.18 -4.69 5.75
C ALA A 148 -11.89 -3.18 5.76
N TYR A 149 -11.75 -2.55 6.93
CA TYR A 149 -11.40 -1.13 7.05
C TYR A 149 -10.02 -0.81 6.49
N PHE A 150 -9.04 -1.70 6.73
CA PHE A 150 -7.66 -1.53 6.26
C PHE A 150 -7.41 -2.11 4.86
N ALA A 151 -8.18 -3.10 4.43
CA ALA A 151 -8.19 -3.63 3.07
C ALA A 151 -9.09 -2.82 2.14
N ARG A 152 -9.88 -1.87 2.65
CA ARG A 152 -10.43 -0.80 1.80
C ARG A 152 -9.23 -0.23 1.07
N PRO A 153 -9.12 -0.42 -0.26
CA PRO A 153 -8.14 0.31 -1.03
C PRO A 153 -8.46 1.75 -0.68
N ALA A 154 -7.53 2.48 -0.05
CA ALA A 154 -7.68 3.90 0.13
C ALA A 154 -7.98 4.43 -1.27
N GLY A 155 -9.27 4.65 -1.52
CA GLY A 155 -9.82 4.62 -2.84
C GLY A 155 -9.16 5.77 -3.54
N ARG A 156 -8.26 5.46 -4.48
CA ARG A 156 -7.82 6.40 -5.50
C ARG A 156 -9.11 6.71 -6.26
N THR A 157 -9.85 7.69 -5.78
CA THR A 157 -11.07 8.17 -6.41
C THR A 157 -10.72 8.47 -7.86
N ALA A 158 -11.62 8.10 -8.77
CA ALA A 158 -11.47 8.31 -10.21
C ALA A 158 -11.33 9.81 -10.62
N THR A 159 -11.30 10.72 -9.64
CA THR A 159 -11.03 12.15 -9.79
C THR A 159 -9.55 12.52 -9.77
N ASP A 160 -8.66 11.55 -9.54
CA ASP A 160 -7.23 11.79 -9.42
C ASP A 160 -6.61 12.05 -10.81
N VAL A 161 -6.41 13.31 -11.21
CA VAL A 161 -5.82 13.71 -12.51
C VAL A 161 -4.29 13.59 -12.46
N ARG A 162 -3.77 12.38 -12.19
CA ARG A 162 -2.32 12.13 -12.12
C ARG A 162 -1.72 11.90 -13.50
N ARG A 163 -0.65 12.64 -13.80
CA ARG A 163 0.17 12.47 -15.00
C ARG A 163 1.20 11.36 -14.78
N SER A 164 0.71 10.14 -14.60
CA SER A 164 1.53 8.94 -14.38
C SER A 164 1.78 8.15 -15.67
N SER A 165 2.99 7.64 -15.84
CA SER A 165 3.38 6.74 -16.94
C SER A 165 2.72 5.36 -16.84
N PHE A 166 2.23 4.96 -15.65
CA PHE A 166 1.50 3.71 -15.47
C PHE A 166 0.05 3.78 -15.94
N ARG A 167 -0.47 4.98 -16.19
CA ARG A 167 -1.88 5.18 -16.53
C ARG A 167 -2.08 5.24 -18.03
N THR A 168 -2.96 4.37 -18.50
CA THR A 168 -3.42 4.30 -19.90
C THR A 168 -4.70 5.10 -20.16
N THR A 169 -5.31 5.69 -19.12
CA THR A 169 -6.44 6.62 -19.27
C THR A 169 -6.03 7.87 -20.04
N PRO A 170 -6.97 8.65 -20.62
CA PRO A 170 -6.64 9.87 -21.38
C PRO A 170 -5.74 10.85 -20.62
N ASP A 171 -5.88 10.90 -19.29
CA ASP A 171 -5.09 11.78 -18.44
C ASP A 171 -3.68 11.27 -18.05
N GLY A 172 -3.36 10.00 -18.30
CA GLY A 172 -2.02 9.45 -18.05
C GLY A 172 -0.98 9.93 -19.07
N VAL A 173 0.27 9.49 -18.93
CA VAL A 173 1.38 9.82 -19.86
C VAL A 173 2.10 8.58 -20.40
N ALA A 174 1.45 7.41 -20.34
CA ALA A 174 1.98 6.14 -20.83
C ALA A 174 2.35 6.17 -22.33
N ALA A 175 1.57 6.86 -23.15
CA ALA A 175 1.82 6.99 -24.59
C ALA A 175 3.08 7.82 -24.86
N PHE A 176 3.32 8.89 -24.09
CA PHE A 176 4.56 9.66 -24.17
C PHE A 176 5.78 8.81 -23.76
N ALA A 177 5.69 8.07 -22.66
CA ALA A 177 6.75 7.14 -22.22
C ALA A 177 7.08 6.09 -23.30
N ARG A 178 6.06 5.41 -23.85
CA ARG A 178 6.25 4.44 -24.94
C ARG A 178 6.77 5.08 -26.23
N GLY A 179 6.43 6.34 -26.47
CA GLY A 179 6.99 7.14 -27.57
C GLY A 179 8.51 7.24 -27.45
N LEU A 180 9.01 7.60 -26.27
CA LEU A 180 10.45 7.66 -25.99
C LEU A 180 11.14 6.30 -26.16
N GLU A 181 10.50 5.22 -25.70
CA GLU A 181 11.02 3.85 -25.88
C GLU A 181 11.15 3.46 -27.36
N ARG A 182 10.19 3.85 -28.21
CA ARG A 182 10.26 3.63 -29.66
C ARG A 182 11.44 4.35 -30.32
N PHE A 183 11.94 5.42 -29.71
CA PHE A 183 13.17 6.12 -30.14
C PHE A 183 14.43 5.62 -29.41
N SER A 184 14.39 4.38 -28.90
CA SER A 184 15.51 3.74 -28.20
C SER A 184 15.99 4.56 -26.99
N ARG A 185 15.05 5.18 -26.26
CA ARG A 185 15.31 5.75 -24.94
C ARG A 185 14.60 4.91 -23.89
N PRO A 186 15.30 4.08 -23.10
CA PRO A 186 14.66 3.30 -22.06
C PRO A 186 13.97 4.23 -21.06
N THR A 187 12.73 3.90 -20.68
CA THR A 187 12.02 4.63 -19.64
C THR A 187 11.88 3.77 -18.39
N ALA A 188 11.91 4.41 -17.22
CA ALA A 188 11.73 3.72 -15.95
C ALA A 188 10.92 4.59 -14.97
N PRO A 189 10.04 3.97 -14.17
CA PRO A 189 9.39 4.69 -13.08
C PRO A 189 10.38 4.89 -11.93
N ARG A 190 10.43 6.10 -11.37
CA ARG A 190 11.13 6.39 -10.12
C ARG A 190 10.12 6.49 -8.98
N LEU A 191 10.21 5.54 -8.06
CA LEU A 191 9.25 5.36 -6.96
C LEU A 191 9.81 5.76 -5.59
N THR A 192 11.01 6.35 -5.58
CA THR A 192 11.73 6.86 -4.41
C THR A 192 11.80 8.39 -4.45
N PRO A 193 11.93 9.05 -3.28
CA PRO A 193 12.20 10.49 -3.20
C PRO A 193 13.41 10.91 -4.04
N LEU A 194 13.44 12.17 -4.47
CA LEU A 194 14.56 12.66 -5.29
C LEU A 194 15.87 12.77 -4.49
N ALA A 195 15.78 13.00 -3.18
CA ALA A 195 16.93 13.14 -2.29
C ALA A 195 17.64 11.81 -1.98
N ASP A 196 16.91 10.69 -1.97
CA ASP A 196 17.40 9.43 -1.40
C ASP A 196 18.01 8.46 -2.41
N ALA A 197 17.78 8.69 -3.71
CA ALA A 197 18.19 7.72 -4.73
C ALA A 197 19.36 8.25 -5.55
N ASP A 198 20.24 7.32 -5.91
CA ASP A 198 21.47 7.59 -6.63
C ASP A 198 21.22 8.47 -7.87
N PRO A 199 22.17 9.38 -8.18
CA PRO A 199 22.10 10.19 -9.38
C PRO A 199 22.15 9.25 -10.59
N VAL A 200 21.02 9.12 -11.28
CA VAL A 200 20.98 8.31 -12.50
C VAL A 200 21.25 9.20 -13.71
N PRO A 201 22.16 8.79 -14.62
CA PRO A 201 22.35 9.50 -15.88
C PRO A 201 21.06 9.51 -16.71
N GLY A 202 20.89 10.57 -17.51
CA GLY A 202 19.72 10.76 -18.37
C GLY A 202 18.73 11.83 -17.92
N ALA A 203 17.47 11.67 -18.33
CA ALA A 203 16.42 12.65 -18.09
C ALA A 203 15.54 12.29 -16.87
N LEU A 204 14.94 13.32 -16.25
CA LEU A 204 13.84 13.19 -15.29
C LEU A 204 12.61 13.89 -15.82
N VAL A 205 11.47 13.25 -15.71
CA VAL A 205 10.16 13.76 -16.12
C VAL A 205 9.32 13.98 -14.85
N LEU A 206 9.08 15.25 -14.50
CA LEU A 206 8.30 15.70 -13.35
C LEU A 206 7.10 16.52 -13.84
N LEU A 207 5.97 15.85 -14.07
CA LEU A 207 4.79 16.44 -14.70
C LEU A 207 3.65 16.59 -13.71
N SER A 208 3.24 17.81 -13.39
CA SER A 208 2.13 18.09 -12.49
C SER A 208 2.20 17.28 -11.18
N PRO A 209 3.29 17.40 -10.39
CA PRO A 209 3.46 16.58 -9.20
C PRO A 209 2.32 16.81 -8.19
N ALA A 210 1.71 15.71 -7.73
CA ALA A 210 0.68 15.72 -6.70
C ALA A 210 1.26 15.95 -5.30
N VAL A 211 2.53 15.58 -5.10
CA VAL A 211 3.32 15.84 -3.89
C VAL A 211 4.38 16.88 -4.24
N VAL A 212 4.35 18.04 -3.59
CA VAL A 212 5.34 19.11 -3.80
C VAL A 212 6.73 18.60 -3.38
N PRO A 213 7.76 18.68 -4.25
CA PRO A 213 9.12 18.34 -3.86
C PRO A 213 9.61 19.22 -2.69
N SER A 214 10.25 18.60 -1.71
CA SER A 214 10.84 19.33 -0.58
C SER A 214 12.05 20.19 -1.01
N PRO A 215 12.47 21.20 -0.23
CA PRO A 215 13.66 21.99 -0.56
C PRO A 215 14.93 21.16 -0.78
N VAL A 216 15.11 20.09 0.00
CA VAL A 216 16.24 19.15 -0.14
C VAL A 216 16.17 18.40 -1.48
N GLU A 217 14.97 17.96 -1.87
CA GLU A 217 14.75 17.32 -3.17
C GLU A 217 14.95 18.28 -4.34
N VAL A 218 14.49 19.53 -4.21
CA VAL A 218 14.73 20.58 -5.22
C VAL A 218 16.22 20.84 -5.37
N HIS A 219 16.96 20.95 -4.27
CA HIS A 219 18.41 21.10 -4.32
C HIS A 219 19.08 19.90 -5.02
N ALA A 220 18.76 18.67 -4.62
CA ALA A 220 19.30 17.45 -5.25
C ALA A 220 18.97 17.37 -6.76
N LEU A 221 17.75 17.76 -7.14
CA LEU A 221 17.33 17.83 -8.53
C LEU A 221 18.13 18.83 -9.33
N LEU A 222 18.29 20.06 -8.82
CA LEU A 222 19.06 21.11 -9.49
C LEU A 222 20.56 20.79 -9.55
N GLU A 223 21.13 20.15 -8.52
CA GLU A 223 22.50 19.64 -8.58
C GLU A 223 22.67 18.58 -9.68
N ARG A 224 21.70 17.68 -9.84
CA ARG A 224 21.72 16.69 -10.92
C ARG A 224 21.70 17.35 -12.29
N VAL A 225 20.80 18.31 -12.52
CA VAL A 225 20.73 19.05 -13.78
C VAL A 225 22.05 19.81 -14.00
N ARG A 226 22.59 20.47 -12.97
CA ARG A 226 23.86 21.19 -13.08
C ARG A 226 25.02 20.33 -13.56
N ARG A 227 25.02 19.03 -13.23
CA ARG A 227 26.04 18.04 -13.66
C ARG A 227 25.78 17.40 -15.02
N GLY A 228 24.85 17.93 -15.82
CA GLY A 228 24.55 17.41 -17.17
C GLY A 228 23.24 16.64 -17.30
N GLY A 229 22.42 16.56 -16.25
CA GLY A 229 21.11 15.93 -16.33
C GLY A 229 20.09 16.77 -17.12
N THR A 230 19.09 16.09 -17.70
CA THR A 230 17.94 16.76 -18.33
C THR A 230 16.71 16.67 -17.44
N LEU A 231 15.97 17.77 -17.28
CA LEU A 231 14.70 17.80 -16.53
C LEU A 231 13.56 18.29 -17.42
N VAL A 232 12.52 17.48 -17.58
CA VAL A 232 11.23 17.92 -18.12
C VAL A 232 10.32 18.24 -16.96
N TYR A 233 9.91 19.50 -16.84
CA TYR A 233 9.15 19.99 -15.71
C TYR A 233 7.87 20.69 -16.16
N ALA A 234 6.74 20.20 -15.67
CA ALA A 234 5.45 20.90 -15.75
C ALA A 234 4.91 21.04 -14.32
N PRO A 235 4.66 22.25 -13.80
CA PRO A 235 4.24 22.39 -12.42
C PRO A 235 2.74 22.12 -12.20
N GLN A 236 2.36 21.66 -11.01
CA GLN A 236 0.96 21.57 -10.58
C GLN A 236 0.54 22.81 -9.81
N LEU A 237 -0.57 23.43 -10.22
CA LEU A 237 -1.22 24.48 -9.45
C LEU A 237 -2.14 23.85 -8.42
N PHE A 238 -1.78 23.94 -7.14
CA PHE A 238 -2.65 23.52 -6.05
C PHE A 238 -3.73 24.58 -5.82
N PRO A 239 -5.03 24.21 -5.80
CA PRO A 239 -6.11 25.17 -5.59
C PRO A 239 -6.10 25.83 -4.20
N ALA A 240 -5.37 25.27 -3.24
CA ALA A 240 -5.37 25.70 -1.83
C ALA A 240 -4.30 26.75 -1.46
N ILE A 241 -3.40 27.12 -2.38
CA ILE A 241 -2.37 28.13 -2.06
C ILE A 241 -2.98 29.51 -2.30
N SER A 242 -3.31 30.20 -1.20
CA SER A 242 -3.98 31.51 -1.17
C SER A 242 -3.09 32.70 -1.57
N SER A 243 -1.85 32.46 -2.01
CA SER A 243 -0.96 33.53 -2.43
C SER A 243 -1.22 33.95 -3.89
N ALA A 244 -1.24 35.26 -4.12
CA ALA A 244 -1.30 35.88 -5.45
C ALA A 244 -0.21 35.38 -6.41
N LEU A 245 0.87 34.81 -5.85
CA LEU A 245 1.96 34.19 -6.57
C LEU A 245 1.89 32.67 -6.35
N ARG A 246 1.36 31.94 -7.34
CA ARG A 246 1.27 30.48 -7.34
C ARG A 246 2.63 29.85 -7.68
N ILE A 247 3.58 30.00 -6.76
CA ILE A 247 4.98 29.60 -6.93
C ILE A 247 5.21 28.27 -6.19
N THR A 248 5.87 27.32 -6.84
CA THR A 248 6.39 26.11 -6.17
C THR A 248 7.85 26.32 -5.77
N PRO A 249 8.40 25.57 -4.79
CA PRO A 249 9.82 25.72 -4.39
C PRO A 249 10.82 25.57 -5.54
N LEU A 250 10.54 24.70 -6.51
CA LEU A 250 11.36 24.56 -7.71
C LEU A 250 11.23 25.77 -8.63
N MET A 251 10.03 26.31 -8.83
CA MET A 251 9.82 27.51 -9.63
C MET A 251 10.50 28.74 -9.03
N ASP A 252 10.46 28.88 -7.72
CA ASP A 252 11.15 29.93 -6.97
C ASP A 252 12.67 29.88 -7.23
N SER A 253 13.24 28.67 -7.09
CA SER A 253 14.66 28.42 -7.36
C SER A 253 15.07 28.68 -8.82
N LEU A 254 14.13 28.61 -9.75
CA LEU A 254 14.33 28.88 -11.19
C LEU A 254 13.99 30.32 -11.58
N GLY A 255 13.46 31.14 -10.68
CA GLY A 255 13.03 32.51 -10.95
C GLY A 255 11.88 32.61 -11.96
N ILE A 256 10.97 31.63 -11.96
CA ILE A 256 9.79 31.60 -12.82
C ILE A 256 8.51 31.58 -11.98
N ALA A 257 7.47 32.24 -12.45
CA ALA A 257 6.16 32.24 -11.80
C ALA A 257 5.06 31.87 -12.79
N PHE A 258 3.97 31.32 -12.28
CA PHE A 258 2.76 31.25 -13.08
C PHE A 258 2.07 32.59 -13.13
N ARG A 259 1.50 32.88 -14.29
CA ARG A 259 0.46 33.88 -14.42
C ARG A 259 -0.84 33.14 -14.67
N VAL A 260 -1.88 33.47 -13.89
CA VAL A 260 -3.24 33.01 -14.22
C VAL A 260 -3.70 33.87 -15.41
N PRO A 261 -3.83 33.30 -16.61
CA PRO A 261 -4.25 34.07 -17.77
C PRO A 261 -5.70 34.51 -17.59
N ARG A 262 -6.02 35.73 -18.03
CA ARG A 262 -7.40 36.17 -18.21
C ARG A 262 -7.97 35.51 -19.48
N PRO A 263 -9.31 35.38 -19.61
CA PRO A 263 -9.90 34.98 -20.88
C PRO A 263 -9.36 35.85 -22.03
N GLY A 264 -8.86 35.22 -23.10
CA GLY A 264 -8.22 35.88 -24.24
C GLY A 264 -6.69 36.04 -24.14
N ASP A 265 -6.09 35.98 -22.93
CA ASP A 265 -4.63 36.16 -22.77
C ASP A 265 -3.79 35.03 -23.40
N LEU A 266 -4.41 33.89 -23.72
CA LEU A 266 -3.74 32.71 -24.30
C LEU A 266 -3.98 32.54 -25.80
N GLU A 267 -4.66 33.49 -26.45
CA GLU A 267 -4.82 33.48 -27.90
C GLU A 267 -3.49 33.80 -28.59
N GLY A 268 -3.31 33.34 -29.83
CA GLY A 268 -2.08 33.59 -30.59
C GLY A 268 -0.88 32.80 -30.07
N ALA A 269 -1.00 31.48 -29.98
CA ALA A 269 0.15 30.63 -29.71
C ALA A 269 1.11 30.66 -30.91
N GLU A 270 2.39 30.94 -30.66
CA GLU A 270 3.41 31.08 -31.70
C GLU A 270 4.72 30.42 -31.24
N TRP A 271 5.32 29.61 -32.12
CA TRP A 271 6.64 29.04 -31.89
C TRP A 271 7.71 30.13 -31.91
N ALA A 272 8.60 30.12 -30.93
CA ALA A 272 9.82 30.90 -31.03
C ALA A 272 10.75 30.31 -32.10
N ALA A 273 11.61 31.14 -32.69
CA ALA A 273 12.67 30.68 -33.59
C ALA A 273 13.69 29.84 -32.81
N HIS A 274 13.58 28.51 -32.89
CA HIS A 274 14.43 27.57 -32.18
C HIS A 274 14.53 26.24 -32.94
N SER A 275 15.69 25.59 -32.92
CA SER A 275 15.92 24.33 -33.65
C SER A 275 14.96 23.19 -33.25
N LEU A 276 14.45 23.23 -32.01
CA LEU A 276 13.48 22.27 -31.51
C LEU A 276 12.07 22.46 -32.10
N THR A 277 11.72 23.68 -32.50
CA THR A 277 10.40 24.05 -33.04
C THR A 277 10.35 24.13 -34.56
N ASP A 278 11.51 24.05 -35.24
CA ASP A 278 11.61 24.10 -36.70
C ASP A 278 10.77 23.01 -37.38
N GLY A 279 10.01 23.44 -38.39
CA GLY A 279 9.16 22.59 -39.23
C GLY A 279 7.95 21.99 -38.52
N LEU A 280 7.62 22.44 -37.30
CA LEU A 280 6.41 21.99 -36.60
C LEU A 280 5.17 22.73 -37.12
N PRO A 281 4.00 22.07 -37.11
CA PRO A 281 2.73 22.74 -37.39
C PRO A 281 2.43 23.79 -36.31
N ALA A 282 1.46 24.68 -36.56
CA ALA A 282 1.07 25.72 -35.62
C ALA A 282 0.79 25.16 -34.20
N PRO A 283 1.29 25.79 -33.14
CA PRO A 283 1.10 25.30 -31.77
C PRO A 283 -0.36 25.40 -31.34
N SER A 284 -0.77 24.49 -30.45
CA SER A 284 -1.98 24.68 -29.67
C SER A 284 -1.73 25.62 -28.49
N ALA A 285 -2.70 26.46 -28.17
CA ALA A 285 -2.62 27.29 -26.97
C ALA A 285 -2.63 26.41 -25.71
N PRO A 286 -1.64 26.53 -24.80
CA PRO A 286 -1.66 25.87 -23.52
C PRO A 286 -2.73 26.48 -22.62
N ARG A 287 -3.20 25.73 -21.62
CA ARG A 287 -4.19 26.24 -20.64
C ARG A 287 -3.62 27.24 -19.64
N ARG A 288 -2.29 27.38 -19.61
CA ARG A 288 -1.54 28.16 -18.62
C ARG A 288 -0.36 28.82 -19.31
N ALA A 289 0.21 29.83 -18.66
CA ALA A 289 1.45 30.44 -19.12
C ALA A 289 2.38 30.79 -17.95
N LEU A 290 3.66 30.79 -18.26
CA LEU A 290 4.77 31.14 -17.38
C LEU A 290 5.15 32.60 -17.62
N ARG A 291 5.67 33.24 -16.58
CA ARG A 291 6.44 34.47 -16.71
C ARG A 291 7.73 34.35 -15.92
N ARG A 292 8.74 35.11 -16.34
CA ARG A 292 9.92 35.34 -15.50
C ARG A 292 9.53 36.20 -14.30
N MET A 293 10.07 35.88 -13.13
CA MET A 293 9.96 36.76 -11.98
C MET A 293 10.78 38.03 -12.20
N THR A 294 10.28 39.14 -11.69
CA THR A 294 11.01 40.41 -11.67
C THR A 294 12.07 40.39 -10.56
N SER A 295 13.13 41.18 -10.67
CA SER A 295 14.17 41.28 -9.61
C SER A 295 13.57 41.66 -8.25
N ARG A 296 12.47 42.43 -8.26
CA ARG A 296 11.74 42.80 -7.04
C ARG A 296 11.07 41.60 -6.36
N GLU A 297 10.59 40.62 -7.14
CA GLU A 297 9.96 39.40 -6.62
C GLU A 297 10.98 38.37 -6.16
N LEU A 298 12.11 38.31 -6.86
CA LEU A 298 13.24 37.44 -6.53
C LEU A 298 13.98 37.90 -5.27
N GLY A 299 13.87 39.18 -4.86
CA GLY A 299 14.66 39.74 -3.76
C GLY A 299 16.10 40.07 -4.18
N GLU A 300 16.76 40.95 -3.43
CA GLU A 300 18.10 41.47 -3.78
C GLU A 300 19.20 40.40 -3.77
N ASP A 301 19.02 39.30 -3.02
CA ASP A 301 20.01 38.24 -2.88
C ASP A 301 20.01 37.21 -4.03
N THR A 302 19.03 37.28 -4.94
CA THR A 302 18.87 36.20 -5.91
C THR A 302 19.73 36.46 -7.13
N ARG A 303 20.81 35.68 -7.22
CA ARG A 303 21.71 35.56 -8.37
C ARG A 303 20.91 35.54 -9.67
N SER A 304 21.45 36.18 -10.71
CA SER A 304 20.88 36.25 -12.06
C SER A 304 20.20 34.94 -12.45
N ALA A 305 18.86 34.97 -12.53
CA ALA A 305 18.09 33.80 -12.95
C ALA A 305 18.63 33.29 -14.29
N PRO A 306 18.78 31.96 -14.46
CA PRO A 306 19.32 31.37 -15.69
C PRO A 306 18.56 31.87 -16.93
N PRO A 307 19.25 32.00 -18.09
CA PRO A 307 18.61 32.48 -19.30
C PRO A 307 17.48 31.54 -19.71
N LEU A 308 16.32 32.11 -20.01
CA LEU A 308 15.14 31.38 -20.45
C LEU A 308 15.03 31.50 -21.97
N GLN A 309 15.25 30.40 -22.70
CA GLN A 309 15.05 30.34 -24.15
C GLN A 309 13.61 29.93 -24.40
N THR A 310 12.76 30.89 -24.74
CA THR A 310 11.36 30.63 -25.04
C THR A 310 11.26 29.67 -26.23
N LEU A 311 10.42 28.64 -26.10
CA LEU A 311 10.09 27.71 -27.18
C LEU A 311 8.69 28.01 -27.73
N LEU A 312 7.75 28.36 -26.83
CA LEU A 312 6.37 28.68 -27.17
C LEU A 312 5.98 29.99 -26.49
N THR A 313 5.53 30.95 -27.28
CA THR A 313 4.89 32.19 -26.82
C THR A 313 3.39 32.09 -26.95
N VAL A 314 2.67 32.78 -26.05
CA VAL A 314 1.20 32.88 -26.06
C VAL A 314 0.78 34.30 -25.71
N GLY A 315 -0.30 34.78 -26.30
CA GLY A 315 -0.79 36.14 -26.14
C GLY A 315 -0.72 36.92 -27.44
N SER A 316 -1.77 37.72 -27.71
CA SER A 316 -1.95 38.45 -28.96
C SER A 316 -1.23 39.80 -29.04
N ASP A 317 -0.77 40.32 -27.91
CA ASP A 317 -0.18 41.67 -27.78
C ASP A 317 1.28 41.54 -27.33
N GLU A 318 2.21 42.32 -27.92
CA GLU A 318 3.65 42.23 -27.63
C GLU A 318 3.93 42.44 -26.13
N ASP A 319 3.23 43.38 -25.50
CA ASP A 319 3.34 43.68 -24.06
C ASP A 319 2.75 42.59 -23.15
N ARG A 320 2.04 41.61 -23.73
CA ARG A 320 1.38 40.52 -23.01
C ARG A 320 1.85 39.15 -23.43
N ARG A 321 2.95 39.03 -24.19
CA ARG A 321 3.52 37.73 -24.56
C ARG A 321 3.99 36.99 -23.30
N LEU A 322 3.35 35.87 -23.02
CA LEU A 322 3.70 34.94 -21.96
C LEU A 322 4.38 33.72 -22.56
N THR A 323 5.06 32.95 -21.71
CA THR A 323 5.80 31.76 -22.12
C THR A 323 4.96 30.50 -21.87
N GLY A 324 4.59 29.78 -22.92
CA GLY A 324 3.94 28.46 -22.81
C GLY A 324 4.93 27.33 -22.53
N ALA A 325 6.13 27.42 -23.10
CA ALA A 325 7.22 26.46 -22.91
C ALA A 325 8.57 27.14 -23.12
N ALA A 326 9.59 26.67 -22.42
CA ALA A 326 10.95 27.18 -22.53
C ALA A 326 12.00 26.10 -22.27
N LEU A 327 13.17 26.30 -22.88
CA LEU A 327 14.41 25.60 -22.58
C LEU A 327 15.28 26.50 -21.71
N MET A 328 15.81 25.97 -20.63
CA MET A 328 16.67 26.68 -19.70
C MET A 328 17.97 25.89 -19.50
N PRO A 329 19.11 26.35 -20.04
CA PRO A 329 20.40 25.76 -19.69
C PRO A 329 20.69 26.00 -18.20
N PHE A 330 21.17 24.98 -17.51
CA PHE A 330 21.46 25.05 -16.07
C PHE A 330 22.69 24.20 -15.74
N GLY A 331 23.83 24.87 -15.57
CA GLY A 331 25.13 24.18 -15.52
C GLY A 331 25.43 23.49 -16.85
N ASP A 332 25.82 22.23 -16.78
CA ASP A 332 26.07 21.39 -17.96
C ASP A 332 24.80 20.73 -18.52
N GLY A 333 23.67 20.87 -17.82
CA GLY A 333 22.39 20.25 -18.19
C GLY A 333 21.31 21.24 -18.62
N HIS A 334 20.10 20.72 -18.78
CA HIS A 334 18.99 21.45 -19.39
C HIS A 334 17.67 21.20 -18.67
N ILE A 335 16.84 22.23 -18.57
CA ILE A 335 15.47 22.15 -18.04
C ILE A 335 14.50 22.56 -19.15
N VAL A 336 13.61 21.65 -19.54
CA VAL A 336 12.46 21.92 -20.39
C VAL A 336 11.28 22.23 -19.48
N VAL A 337 10.89 23.49 -19.41
CA VAL A 337 9.78 23.94 -18.55
C VAL A 337 8.53 24.12 -19.40
N LEU A 338 7.42 23.54 -18.95
CA LEU A 338 6.11 23.63 -19.58
C LEU A 338 5.12 24.32 -18.64
N SER A 339 4.24 25.14 -19.19
CA SER A 339 3.15 25.74 -18.41
C SER A 339 2.07 24.72 -18.02
N ASP A 340 1.91 23.65 -18.80
CA ASP A 340 0.96 22.56 -18.57
C ASP A 340 1.54 21.22 -19.03
N ALA A 341 1.18 20.14 -18.34
CA ALA A 341 1.52 18.77 -18.71
C ALA A 341 0.52 18.15 -19.69
N GLU A 342 -0.65 18.77 -19.92
CA GLU A 342 -1.71 18.24 -20.78
C GLU A 342 -1.25 17.84 -22.20
N PRO A 343 -0.37 18.59 -22.89
CA PRO A 343 0.16 18.17 -24.20
C PRO A 343 0.82 16.80 -24.20
N LEU A 344 1.36 16.36 -23.05
CA LEU A 344 2.01 15.06 -22.89
C LEU A 344 1.05 13.94 -22.46
N SER A 345 -0.23 14.26 -22.26
CA SER A 345 -1.25 13.29 -21.86
C SER A 345 -1.60 12.32 -22.99
N ASN A 346 -2.02 11.11 -22.65
CA ASN A 346 -2.38 10.08 -23.63
C ASN A 346 -3.46 10.56 -24.61
N GLY A 347 -4.39 11.41 -24.15
CA GLY A 347 -5.45 11.96 -24.98
C GLY A 347 -5.01 13.08 -25.94
N ARG A 348 -3.78 13.60 -25.81
CA ARG A 348 -3.30 14.75 -26.60
C ARG A 348 -1.93 14.58 -27.25
N VAL A 349 -1.09 13.67 -26.74
CA VAL A 349 0.30 13.51 -27.17
C VAL A 349 0.46 13.20 -28.67
N ALA A 350 -0.55 12.60 -29.31
CA ALA A 350 -0.53 12.31 -30.74
C ALA A 350 -0.76 13.56 -31.61
N ASP A 351 -1.56 14.51 -31.12
CA ASP A 351 -2.07 15.63 -31.92
C ASP A 351 -1.49 17.00 -31.48
N ASP A 352 -0.88 17.08 -30.29
CA ASP A 352 -0.32 18.32 -29.75
C ASP A 352 1.16 18.48 -30.13
N PRO A 353 1.55 19.45 -30.98
CA PRO A 353 2.92 19.54 -31.45
C PRO A 353 3.92 19.96 -30.36
N LEU A 354 3.44 20.48 -29.21
CA LEU A 354 4.31 20.70 -28.05
C LEU A 354 4.87 19.39 -27.49
N ALA A 355 4.16 18.28 -27.62
CA ALA A 355 4.70 16.97 -27.25
C ALA A 355 5.92 16.58 -28.09
N LEU A 356 5.92 16.95 -29.39
CA LEU A 356 7.05 16.73 -30.28
C LEU A 356 8.25 17.59 -29.89
N VAL A 357 8.04 18.86 -29.50
CA VAL A 357 9.11 19.73 -28.98
C VAL A 357 9.77 19.11 -27.75
N VAL A 358 8.97 18.64 -26.79
CA VAL A 358 9.47 18.02 -25.56
C VAL A 358 10.22 16.72 -25.87
N MET A 359 9.68 15.89 -26.76
CA MET A 359 10.34 14.67 -27.19
C MET A 359 11.68 14.96 -27.88
N ARG A 360 11.73 15.95 -28.80
CA ARG A 360 12.97 16.41 -29.44
C ARG A 360 13.97 16.90 -28.39
N ALA A 361 13.55 17.73 -27.44
CA ALA A 361 14.42 18.23 -26.39
C ALA A 361 15.04 17.09 -25.56
N VAL A 362 14.22 16.10 -25.16
CA VAL A 362 14.70 14.93 -24.44
C VAL A 362 15.67 14.11 -25.29
N LEU A 363 15.36 13.86 -26.57
CA LEU A 363 16.23 13.09 -27.47
C LEU A 363 17.55 13.79 -27.78
N THR A 364 17.56 15.13 -27.91
CA THR A 364 18.76 15.94 -28.14
C THR A 364 19.70 15.93 -26.94
N HIS A 365 19.15 15.90 -25.72
CA HIS A 365 19.93 15.99 -24.47
C HIS A 365 20.04 14.66 -23.72
N THR A 366 19.80 13.53 -24.40
CA THR A 366 20.01 12.18 -23.87
C THR A 366 20.56 11.25 -24.95
N THR A 367 21.32 10.25 -24.52
CA THR A 367 21.85 9.17 -25.35
C THR A 367 20.99 7.90 -25.24
N PRO A 368 21.13 6.92 -26.14
CA PRO A 368 20.45 5.63 -25.99
C PRO A 368 20.80 4.84 -24.72
N ALA A 369 21.96 5.12 -24.11
CA ALA A 369 22.38 4.50 -22.86
C ALA A 369 21.72 5.15 -21.62
N ASP A 370 21.17 6.35 -21.78
CA ASP A 370 20.51 7.08 -20.71
C ASP A 370 19.10 6.55 -20.47
N THR A 371 18.73 6.44 -19.19
CA THR A 371 17.35 6.10 -18.81
C THR A 371 16.55 7.35 -18.49
N ILE A 372 15.33 7.42 -19.01
CA ILE A 372 14.39 8.51 -18.74
C ILE A 372 13.50 8.11 -17.57
N PHE A 373 13.66 8.80 -16.44
CA PHE A 373 12.91 8.50 -15.24
C PHE A 373 11.64 9.33 -15.12
N PHE A 374 10.50 8.67 -14.90
CA PHE A 374 9.26 9.36 -14.54
C PHE A 374 9.17 9.45 -13.01
N ALA A 375 8.98 10.66 -12.47
CA ALA A 375 8.92 10.91 -11.02
C ALA A 375 7.57 10.47 -10.40
N GLU A 376 7.30 9.17 -10.45
CA GLU A 376 6.07 8.54 -9.99
C GLU A 376 5.86 8.69 -8.48
N PHE A 377 6.94 8.77 -7.70
CA PHE A 377 6.86 9.12 -6.28
C PHE A 377 6.10 10.44 -6.04
N HIS A 378 6.41 11.48 -6.82
CA HIS A 378 5.77 12.80 -6.73
C HIS A 378 4.36 12.81 -7.34
N GLN A 379 4.01 11.79 -8.12
CA GLN A 379 2.61 11.48 -8.46
C GLN A 379 1.88 10.80 -7.31
N GLY A 380 2.48 10.61 -6.14
CA GLY A 380 1.91 9.85 -5.02
C GLY A 380 1.87 8.33 -5.27
N ILE A 381 2.63 7.84 -6.24
CA ILE A 381 2.86 6.42 -6.48
C ILE A 381 4.19 6.07 -5.81
N ARG A 382 4.11 5.70 -4.55
CA ARG A 382 5.25 5.21 -3.78
C ARG A 382 5.51 3.75 -4.13
N GLY A 383 6.78 3.33 -4.03
CA GLY A 383 7.31 2.00 -4.39
C GLY A 383 6.35 0.83 -4.37
N TYR A 384 6.58 -0.13 -5.28
CA TYR A 384 6.16 -1.52 -5.12
C TYR A 384 6.87 -2.19 -3.93
N GLU A 385 7.02 -1.49 -2.80
CA GLU A 385 7.04 -2.21 -1.56
C GLU A 385 5.72 -2.96 -1.53
N SER A 386 5.81 -4.27 -1.70
CA SER A 386 4.67 -5.16 -1.58
C SER A 386 3.89 -4.69 -0.37
N THR A 387 2.57 -4.61 -0.47
CA THR A 387 1.71 -4.21 0.65
C THR A 387 2.18 -4.92 1.93
N ALA A 388 2.61 -6.18 1.81
CA ALA A 388 3.30 -6.97 2.84
C ALA A 388 4.54 -6.31 3.49
N ARG A 389 5.50 -5.75 2.75
CA ARG A 389 6.68 -5.08 3.33
C ARG A 389 6.32 -3.80 4.06
N ARG A 390 5.36 -3.01 3.56
CA ARG A 390 4.86 -1.83 4.28
C ARG A 390 4.13 -2.22 5.58
N TRP A 391 3.33 -3.29 5.53
CA TRP A 391 2.70 -3.88 6.72
C TRP A 391 3.74 -4.41 7.71
N ALA A 392 4.77 -5.12 7.24
CA ALA A 392 5.86 -5.58 8.09
C ALA A 392 6.60 -4.40 8.73
N GLY A 393 6.89 -3.34 7.95
CA GLY A 393 7.51 -2.12 8.46
C GLY A 393 6.65 -1.42 9.51
N PHE A 394 5.33 -1.37 9.34
CA PHE A 394 4.43 -0.84 10.37
C PHE A 394 4.39 -1.75 11.62
N VAL A 395 4.07 -3.03 11.44
CA VAL A 395 3.88 -3.99 12.55
C VAL A 395 5.16 -4.17 13.37
N PHE A 396 6.32 -4.25 12.72
CA PHE A 396 7.59 -4.49 13.40
C PHE A 396 8.39 -3.21 13.67
N GLY A 397 8.18 -2.14 12.90
CA GLY A 397 8.97 -0.91 12.98
C GLY A 397 8.36 0.21 13.84
N THR A 398 7.05 0.20 14.11
CA THR A 398 6.41 1.25 14.95
C THR A 398 6.05 0.74 16.34
N ALA A 399 5.90 1.64 17.31
CA ALA A 399 5.48 1.28 18.68
C ALA A 399 4.01 0.84 18.69
N GLU A 400 3.18 1.51 17.89
CA GLU A 400 1.76 1.22 17.72
C GLU A 400 1.54 -0.15 17.07
N GLY A 401 2.31 -0.48 16.03
CA GLY A 401 2.26 -1.78 15.36
C GLY A 401 2.62 -2.94 16.29
N ARG A 402 3.66 -2.77 17.12
CA ARG A 402 4.06 -3.75 18.13
C ARG A 402 3.01 -3.91 19.24
N THR A 403 2.37 -2.82 19.66
CA THR A 403 1.29 -2.86 20.65
C THR A 403 0.09 -3.65 20.11
N LEU A 404 -0.29 -3.41 18.85
CA LEU A 404 -1.35 -4.16 18.18
C LEU A 404 -1.02 -5.66 18.09
N LEU A 405 0.23 -6.00 17.76
CA LEU A 405 0.70 -7.39 17.70
C LEU A 405 0.66 -8.06 19.08
N GLN A 406 1.06 -7.37 20.14
CA GLN A 406 0.99 -7.85 21.52
C GLN A 406 -0.45 -8.10 21.97
N LEU A 407 -1.39 -7.19 21.64
CA LEU A 407 -2.80 -7.37 21.94
C LEU A 407 -3.40 -8.56 21.20
N LEU A 408 -3.06 -8.74 19.92
CA LEU A 408 -3.48 -9.92 19.14
C LEU A 408 -2.93 -11.22 19.74
N LEU A 409 -1.66 -11.23 20.13
CA LEU A 409 -1.03 -12.39 20.77
C LEU A 409 -1.65 -12.69 22.14
N ALA A 410 -1.89 -11.67 22.96
CA ALA A 410 -2.54 -11.81 24.27
C ALA A 410 -3.98 -12.30 24.13
N ALA A 411 -4.73 -11.79 23.15
CA ALA A 411 -6.07 -12.26 22.84
C ALA A 411 -6.05 -13.73 22.40
N PHE A 412 -5.11 -14.11 21.52
CA PHE A 412 -4.96 -15.50 21.08
C PHE A 412 -4.57 -16.42 22.24
N LEU A 413 -3.69 -15.98 23.14
CA LEU A 413 -3.31 -16.74 24.32
C LEU A 413 -4.48 -16.90 25.30
N ALA A 414 -5.23 -15.83 25.57
CA ALA A 414 -6.43 -15.88 26.39
C ALA A 414 -7.47 -16.85 25.81
N LEU A 415 -7.61 -16.86 24.49
CA LEU A 415 -8.49 -17.75 23.74
C LEU A 415 -8.03 -19.20 23.80
N ALA A 416 -6.73 -19.45 23.65
CA ALA A 416 -6.12 -20.75 23.83
C ALA A 416 -6.34 -21.26 25.26
N CYS A 417 -6.11 -20.43 26.28
CA CYS A 417 -6.38 -20.77 27.68
C CYS A 417 -7.87 -21.03 27.94
N ALA A 418 -8.77 -20.26 27.33
CA ALA A 418 -10.21 -20.49 27.42
C ALA A 418 -10.67 -21.76 26.67
N GLY A 419 -10.00 -22.10 25.57
CA GLY A 419 -10.21 -23.33 24.81
C GLY A 419 -9.67 -24.58 25.51
N LEU A 420 -8.53 -24.45 26.20
CA LEU A 420 -7.88 -25.48 27.01
C LEU A 420 -8.58 -25.74 28.35
N ARG A 421 -9.65 -25.00 28.68
CA ARG A 421 -10.58 -25.43 29.71
C ARG A 421 -11.32 -26.68 29.22
N PHE A 422 -10.74 -27.84 29.54
CA PHE A 422 -11.30 -29.18 29.35
C PHE A 422 -12.72 -29.26 29.91
N GLY A 423 -13.71 -29.01 29.05
CA GLY A 423 -15.15 -29.17 29.34
C GLY A 423 -15.69 -28.24 30.44
N ALA A 424 -16.89 -27.70 30.25
CA ALA A 424 -17.68 -27.39 31.43
C ALA A 424 -17.92 -28.72 32.17
N PRO A 425 -17.82 -28.79 33.52
CA PRO A 425 -18.36 -29.93 34.23
C PRO A 425 -19.80 -30.10 33.75
N THR A 426 -20.16 -31.30 33.29
CA THR A 426 -21.50 -31.63 32.84
C THR A 426 -22.47 -31.52 34.02
N THR A 427 -22.86 -30.31 34.40
CA THR A 427 -23.89 -30.03 35.40
C THR A 427 -25.25 -30.00 34.73
N ALA A 428 -25.58 -31.06 33.98
CA ALA A 428 -26.89 -31.24 33.37
C ALA A 428 -27.19 -32.73 33.16
N VAL A 429 -27.09 -33.51 34.24
CA VAL A 429 -28.03 -34.61 34.41
C VAL A 429 -28.89 -34.19 35.59
N ALA A 430 -30.17 -33.91 35.34
CA ALA A 430 -31.12 -33.63 36.41
C ALA A 430 -31.08 -34.83 37.39
N PRO A 431 -31.12 -34.61 38.72
CA PRO A 431 -31.08 -35.71 39.69
C PRO A 431 -32.13 -36.80 39.41
N SER A 432 -33.26 -36.43 38.79
CA SER A 432 -34.33 -37.34 38.37
C SER A 432 -33.97 -38.29 37.22
N ASP A 433 -32.97 -37.96 36.40
CA ASP A 433 -32.49 -38.82 35.31
C ASP A 433 -31.39 -39.80 35.76
N LEU A 434 -30.85 -39.63 36.97
CA LEU A 434 -29.93 -40.60 37.59
C LEU A 434 -30.67 -41.85 38.11
N GLU A 435 -31.96 -41.76 38.42
CA GLU A 435 -32.73 -42.84 39.03
C GLU A 435 -33.29 -43.88 38.03
N ARG A 436 -33.16 -43.67 36.71
CA ARG A 436 -33.75 -44.57 35.70
C ARG A 436 -32.79 -45.18 34.68
N ARG A 437 -31.48 -44.97 34.82
CA ARG A 437 -30.54 -45.70 33.96
C ARG A 437 -30.35 -47.10 34.52
N SER A 438 -30.87 -48.07 33.78
CA SER A 438 -30.57 -49.49 33.99
C SER A 438 -29.04 -49.64 34.16
N PRO A 439 -28.55 -50.42 35.13
CA PRO A 439 -27.12 -50.69 35.29
C PRO A 439 -26.42 -51.12 33.99
N LEU A 440 -27.17 -51.70 33.04
CA LEU A 440 -26.68 -52.07 31.72
C LEU A 440 -26.45 -50.87 30.79
N GLU A 441 -27.27 -49.81 30.87
CA GLU A 441 -27.04 -48.58 30.10
C GLU A 441 -25.81 -47.80 30.57
N HIS A 442 -25.49 -47.87 31.87
CA HIS A 442 -24.28 -47.27 32.40
C HIS A 442 -23.03 -47.98 31.87
N VAL A 443 -23.08 -49.32 31.79
CA VAL A 443 -21.96 -50.12 31.28
C VAL A 443 -21.79 -49.93 29.76
N SER A 444 -22.86 -49.85 28.98
CA SER A 444 -22.76 -49.58 27.53
C SER A 444 -22.23 -48.18 27.25
N ALA A 445 -22.74 -47.15 27.93
CA ALA A 445 -22.25 -45.79 27.77
C ALA A 445 -20.78 -45.63 28.17
N LEU A 446 -20.33 -46.35 29.21
CA LEU A 446 -18.94 -46.36 29.62
C LEU A 446 -18.06 -47.11 28.60
N GLY A 447 -18.58 -48.19 28.01
CA GLY A 447 -17.95 -48.90 26.89
C GLY A 447 -17.72 -47.99 25.68
N ASP A 448 -18.77 -47.29 25.23
CA ASP A 448 -18.71 -46.35 24.11
C ASP A 448 -17.72 -45.19 24.37
N LEU A 449 -17.65 -44.72 25.62
CA LEU A 449 -16.71 -43.68 26.04
C LEU A 449 -15.25 -44.16 25.91
N TYR A 450 -14.94 -45.36 26.44
CA TYR A 450 -13.60 -45.92 26.34
C TYR A 450 -13.22 -46.31 24.91
N GLU A 451 -14.20 -46.66 24.08
CA GLU A 451 -14.01 -46.87 22.65
C GLU A 451 -13.66 -45.58 21.91
N LYS A 452 -14.43 -44.51 22.11
CA LYS A 452 -14.14 -43.19 21.51
C LYS A 452 -12.79 -42.63 21.96
N ALA A 453 -12.39 -42.92 23.20
CA ALA A 453 -11.09 -42.53 23.74
C ALA A 453 -9.93 -43.45 23.32
N GLN A 454 -10.16 -44.48 22.49
CA GLN A 454 -9.16 -45.48 22.10
C GLN A 454 -8.47 -46.17 23.30
N ALA A 455 -9.15 -46.24 24.45
CA ALA A 455 -8.62 -46.69 25.74
C ALA A 455 -9.14 -48.07 26.18
N ARG A 456 -9.43 -48.95 25.20
CA ARG A 456 -10.00 -50.29 25.45
C ARG A 456 -9.12 -51.17 26.35
N ARG A 457 -7.79 -51.05 26.26
CA ARG A 457 -6.86 -51.79 27.15
C ARG A 457 -7.02 -51.39 28.61
N THR A 458 -7.13 -50.10 28.89
CA THR A 458 -7.32 -49.57 30.25
C THR A 458 -8.64 -50.03 30.85
N ALA A 459 -9.72 -50.01 30.07
CA ALA A 459 -11.02 -50.50 30.50
C ALA A 459 -10.99 -52.00 30.87
N ALA A 460 -10.31 -52.83 30.07
CA ALA A 460 -10.16 -54.26 30.36
C ALA A 460 -9.40 -54.51 31.67
N LEU A 461 -8.35 -53.72 31.95
CA LEU A 461 -7.59 -53.83 33.21
C LEU A 461 -8.43 -53.43 34.42
N LEU A 462 -9.27 -52.40 34.31
CA LEU A 462 -10.20 -52.00 35.37
C LEU A 462 -11.26 -53.07 35.64
N LEU A 463 -11.77 -53.75 34.61
CA LEU A 463 -12.68 -54.89 34.78
C LEU A 463 -11.96 -56.04 35.51
N LEU A 464 -10.72 -56.33 35.15
CA LEU A 464 -9.93 -57.39 35.79
C LEU A 464 -9.48 -57.04 37.20
N ALA A 465 -9.36 -55.76 37.56
CA ALA A 465 -9.15 -55.33 38.93
C ALA A 465 -10.30 -55.76 39.85
N ARG A 466 -11.53 -55.90 39.35
CA ARG A 466 -12.66 -56.47 40.11
C ARG A 466 -12.45 -57.97 40.35
N LEU A 467 -12.04 -58.72 39.33
CA LEU A 467 -11.72 -60.14 39.44
C LEU A 467 -10.57 -60.38 40.43
N ALA A 468 -9.51 -59.57 40.33
CA ALA A 468 -8.36 -59.61 41.24
C ALA A 468 -8.77 -59.40 42.70
N ARG A 469 -9.62 -58.39 42.98
CA ARG A 469 -10.17 -58.16 44.33
C ARG A 469 -10.97 -59.35 44.84
N GLY A 470 -11.79 -59.97 44.01
CA GLY A 470 -12.52 -61.19 44.36
C GLY A 470 -11.58 -62.37 44.67
N ALA A 471 -10.39 -62.40 44.10
CA ALA A 471 -9.35 -63.38 44.38
C ALA A 471 -8.38 -62.96 45.51
N ARG A 472 -8.61 -61.80 46.15
CA ARG A 472 -7.70 -61.18 47.14
C ARG A 472 -6.28 -60.98 46.58
N ARG A 473 -6.17 -60.62 45.31
CA ARG A 473 -4.92 -60.29 44.60
C ARG A 473 -4.87 -58.80 44.26
N PRO A 474 -3.66 -58.21 44.13
CA PRO A 474 -3.52 -56.85 43.65
C PRO A 474 -4.05 -56.71 42.21
N PRO A 475 -4.61 -55.55 41.83
CA PRO A 475 -5.14 -55.34 40.48
C PRO A 475 -4.01 -55.31 39.44
N PRO A 476 -4.21 -55.90 38.25
CA PRO A 476 -3.19 -55.92 37.20
C PRO A 476 -3.00 -54.52 36.61
N ARG A 477 -1.74 -54.12 36.41
CA ARG A 477 -1.35 -52.82 35.84
C ARG A 477 -1.23 -52.85 34.32
N ASP A 478 -0.99 -54.02 33.75
CA ASP A 478 -0.88 -54.23 32.32
C ASP A 478 -1.46 -55.58 31.89
N VAL A 479 -1.48 -55.83 30.57
CA VAL A 479 -2.06 -57.04 29.99
C VAL A 479 -1.25 -58.30 30.35
N ALA A 480 0.05 -58.18 30.60
CA ALA A 480 0.89 -59.31 30.97
C ALA A 480 0.59 -59.75 32.42
N GLU A 481 0.47 -58.80 33.35
CA GLU A 481 0.03 -59.03 34.72
C GLU A 481 -1.40 -59.60 34.76
N ALA A 482 -2.30 -59.09 33.91
CA ALA A 482 -3.64 -59.64 33.75
C ALA A 482 -3.62 -61.10 33.28
N GLN A 483 -2.78 -61.45 32.30
CA GLN A 483 -2.63 -62.84 31.84
C GLN A 483 -2.01 -63.74 32.90
N ALA A 484 -1.06 -63.24 33.70
CA ALA A 484 -0.48 -63.96 34.82
C ALA A 484 -1.53 -64.26 35.90
N LEU A 485 -2.36 -63.27 36.24
CA LEU A 485 -3.48 -63.44 37.17
C LEU A 485 -4.47 -64.51 36.67
N ILE A 486 -4.83 -64.50 35.39
CA ILE A 486 -5.74 -65.51 34.82
C ILE A 486 -5.12 -66.91 34.90
N ARG A 487 -3.83 -67.07 34.57
CA ARG A 487 -3.13 -68.36 34.68
C ARG A 487 -3.09 -68.88 36.12
N GLU A 488 -2.85 -67.98 37.08
CA GLU A 488 -2.86 -68.35 38.50
C GLU A 488 -4.24 -68.84 38.96
N LEU A 489 -5.31 -68.18 38.50
CA LEU A 489 -6.68 -68.58 38.82
C LEU A 489 -7.05 -69.94 38.20
N GLU A 490 -6.61 -70.21 36.96
CA GLU A 490 -6.78 -71.52 36.32
C GLU A 490 -6.02 -72.62 37.05
N ALA A 491 -4.76 -72.37 37.45
CA ALA A 491 -3.96 -73.35 38.18
C ALA A 491 -4.60 -73.76 39.52
N ARG A 492 -5.35 -72.86 40.16
CA ARG A 492 -6.04 -73.13 41.43
C ARG A 492 -7.40 -73.82 41.27
N ARG A 493 -8.07 -73.67 40.13
CA ARG A 493 -9.49 -74.01 39.98
C ARG A 493 -9.79 -74.94 38.79
N GLY A 494 -8.76 -75.38 38.09
CA GLY A 494 -8.89 -76.08 36.82
C GLY A 494 -9.20 -75.13 35.66
N GLU A 495 -9.11 -75.65 34.44
CA GLU A 495 -9.40 -74.88 33.24
C GLU A 495 -10.90 -74.56 33.17
N GLN A 496 -11.23 -73.27 33.26
CA GLN A 496 -12.62 -72.80 33.20
C GLN A 496 -12.88 -72.07 31.89
N SER A 497 -13.97 -72.43 31.21
CA SER A 497 -14.42 -71.80 29.96
C SER A 497 -14.55 -70.26 30.06
N ALA A 498 -14.89 -69.75 31.25
CA ALA A 498 -14.98 -68.31 31.54
C ALA A 498 -13.61 -67.62 31.48
N LEU A 499 -12.57 -68.21 32.07
CA LEU A 499 -11.20 -67.65 32.08
C LEU A 499 -10.56 -67.71 30.69
N ALA A 500 -10.83 -68.77 29.94
CA ALA A 500 -10.44 -68.88 28.52
C ALA A 500 -11.08 -67.78 27.66
N ARG A 501 -12.35 -67.42 27.94
CA ARG A 501 -13.05 -66.33 27.25
C ARG A 501 -12.43 -64.96 27.54
N ILE A 502 -12.11 -64.66 28.82
CA ILE A 502 -11.40 -63.43 29.20
C ILE A 502 -10.06 -63.32 28.45
N ARG A 503 -9.27 -64.41 28.43
CA ARG A 503 -7.97 -64.44 27.76
C ARG A 503 -8.10 -64.17 26.26
N ARG A 504 -9.11 -64.74 25.61
CA ARG A 504 -9.38 -64.53 24.19
C ARG A 504 -9.72 -63.06 23.91
N GLY A 505 -10.57 -62.45 24.74
CA GLY A 505 -10.93 -61.04 24.61
C GLY A 505 -9.75 -60.07 24.80
N LEU A 506 -8.85 -60.38 25.75
CA LEU A 506 -7.62 -59.60 25.96
C LEU A 506 -6.60 -59.71 24.81
N ARG A 507 -6.64 -60.80 24.04
CA ARG A 507 -5.72 -61.04 22.91
C ARG A 507 -6.26 -60.53 21.58
N ALA A 508 -7.54 -60.17 21.50
CA ALA A 508 -8.11 -59.55 20.32
C ALA A 508 -7.46 -58.18 20.08
N ASP A 509 -7.28 -57.82 18.80
CA ASP A 509 -6.81 -56.49 18.40
C ASP A 509 -7.84 -55.84 17.47
N PRO A 510 -8.61 -54.84 17.95
CA PRO A 510 -8.59 -54.26 19.30
C PRO A 510 -9.17 -55.19 20.38
N VAL A 511 -8.81 -54.96 21.65
CA VAL A 511 -9.32 -55.73 22.82
C VAL A 511 -10.84 -55.78 22.81
N ASP A 512 -11.40 -56.98 22.95
CA ASP A 512 -12.85 -57.23 22.97
C ASP A 512 -13.37 -57.14 24.41
N LEU A 513 -13.83 -55.94 24.78
CA LEU A 513 -14.34 -55.64 26.12
C LEU A 513 -15.61 -56.43 26.47
N THR A 514 -16.46 -56.72 25.48
CA THR A 514 -17.68 -57.50 25.68
C THR A 514 -17.33 -58.93 26.07
N MET A 515 -16.35 -59.54 25.39
CA MET A 515 -15.87 -60.87 25.69
C MET A 515 -15.15 -60.95 27.05
N VAL A 516 -14.38 -59.91 27.42
CA VAL A 516 -13.74 -59.80 28.74
C VAL A 516 -14.79 -59.66 29.85
N ALA A 517 -15.77 -58.78 29.70
CA ALA A 517 -16.82 -58.55 30.69
C ALA A 517 -17.67 -59.81 30.91
N ALA A 518 -18.17 -60.42 29.82
CA ALA A 518 -18.97 -61.65 29.90
C ALA A 518 -18.20 -62.81 30.55
N GLY A 519 -16.89 -62.93 30.28
CA GLY A 519 -16.06 -63.93 30.94
C GLY A 519 -15.86 -63.69 32.44
N ILE A 520 -15.81 -62.43 32.88
CA ILE A 520 -15.71 -62.06 34.30
C ILE A 520 -17.04 -62.37 35.00
N ASP A 521 -18.17 -62.00 34.42
CA ASP A 521 -19.48 -62.22 35.01
C ASP A 521 -19.79 -63.72 35.13
N ASP A 522 -19.51 -64.53 34.10
CA ASP A 522 -19.63 -65.99 34.17
C ASP A 522 -18.77 -66.60 35.29
N HIS A 523 -17.54 -66.11 35.46
CA HIS A 523 -16.64 -66.59 36.50
C HIS A 523 -17.11 -66.22 37.92
N LEU A 524 -17.69 -65.03 38.08
CA LEU A 524 -18.22 -64.56 39.36
C LEU A 524 -19.56 -65.23 39.70
N GLY A 525 -20.43 -65.44 38.71
CA GLY A 525 -21.75 -66.08 38.89
C GLY A 525 -21.65 -67.52 39.39
N ARG A 526 -20.73 -68.31 38.84
CA ARG A 526 -20.48 -69.70 39.31
C ARG A 526 -19.95 -69.80 40.74
N ARG A 527 -19.53 -68.68 41.34
CA ARG A 527 -19.03 -68.65 42.72
C ARG A 527 -20.14 -68.45 43.74
N ALA A 528 -21.34 -68.10 43.29
CA ALA A 528 -22.51 -67.83 44.12
C ALA A 528 -23.42 -69.06 44.30
N GLU A 529 -23.18 -70.14 43.55
CA GLU A 529 -23.82 -71.45 43.78
C GLU A 529 -22.95 -72.24 44.78
N PRO A 530 -23.47 -72.56 45.98
CA PRO A 530 -22.71 -73.23 47.05
C PRO A 530 -22.41 -74.70 46.77
#